data_AF-A0AAE8HDV2-F1
#
_entry.id   AF-A0AAE8HDV2-F1
#
_cell.length_a   1.000
_cell.length_b   1.000
_cell.length_c   1.000
_cell.angle_alpha   90.00
_cell.angle_beta   90.00
_cell.angle_gamma   90.00
#
_symmetry.space_group_name_H-M   'P 1'
#
loop_
_entity.id
_entity.type
_entity.pdbx_description
1 polymer ?
#
loop_
_entity_poly.entity_id
_entity_poly.type
_entity_poly.pdbx_seq_one_letter_code
_entity_poly.pdbx_strand_id
1 'polypeptide(L)'
;MERVMRAIIAMLLMLSTYAHASCGSISDSDQRAYCEAKTNGQSCGNIRDNDLRASCSAEMNGQSCGNIQDNNLRNECDAIKH
;
A
#
# COMPACT_ATOMS: atom_id res chain seq x y z
N MET A 1 -26.13 -36.54 0.59
CA MET A 1 -24.88 -35.93 1.10
C MET A 1 -23.92 -35.51 -0.01
N GLU A 2 -23.77 -36.28 -1.10
CA GLU A 2 -22.87 -35.93 -2.22
C GLU A 2 -23.16 -34.58 -2.91
N ARG A 3 -24.44 -34.21 -3.10
CA ARG A 3 -24.81 -32.93 -3.77
C ARG A 3 -24.34 -31.71 -2.99
N VAL A 4 -24.43 -31.78 -1.66
CA VAL A 4 -23.99 -30.71 -0.75
C VAL A 4 -22.46 -30.65 -0.74
N MET A 5 -21.77 -31.80 -0.75
CA MET A 5 -20.32 -31.87 -0.81
C MET A 5 -19.74 -31.28 -2.11
N ARG A 6 -20.38 -31.55 -3.25
CA ARG A 6 -20.01 -30.95 -4.54
C ARG A 6 -20.20 -29.43 -4.54
N ALA A 7 -21.28 -28.93 -3.93
CA ALA A 7 -21.53 -27.50 -3.82
C ALA A 7 -20.50 -26.79 -2.93
N ILE A 8 -20.09 -27.40 -1.82
CA ILE A 8 -19.06 -26.85 -0.93
C ILE A 8 -17.69 -26.79 -1.64
N ILE A 9 -17.30 -27.86 -2.34
CA ILE A 9 -16.03 -27.90 -3.09
C ILE A 9 -16.02 -26.81 -4.19
N ALA A 10 -17.13 -26.67 -4.94
CA ALA A 10 -17.25 -25.62 -5.95
C ALA A 10 -17.17 -24.22 -5.35
N MET A 11 -17.77 -23.98 -4.18
CA MET A 11 -17.72 -22.69 -3.51
C MET A 11 -16.30 -22.37 -3.01
N LEU A 12 -15.58 -23.33 -2.44
CA LEU A 12 -14.19 -23.15 -1.98
C LEU A 12 -13.21 -22.87 -3.14
N LEU A 13 -13.44 -23.44 -4.32
CA LEU A 13 -12.62 -23.15 -5.51
C LEU A 13 -12.78 -21.72 -6.05
N MET A 14 -13.88 -21.03 -5.71
CA MET A 14 -14.09 -19.64 -6.12
C MET A 14 -13.39 -18.64 -5.19
N LEU A 15 -13.00 -19.06 -3.98
CA LEU A 15 -12.28 -18.22 -3.02
C LEU A 15 -10.76 -18.19 -3.28
N SER A 16 -10.20 -18.96 -4.21
CA SER A 16 -8.73 -19.14 -4.31
C SER A 16 -7.99 -18.10 -5.15
N THR A 17 -8.66 -17.06 -5.67
CA THR A 17 -8.03 -16.04 -6.54
C THR A 17 -7.83 -14.70 -5.85
N TYR A 18 -7.25 -14.70 -4.65
CA TYR A 18 -6.73 -13.48 -4.04
C TYR A 18 -5.38 -13.13 -4.69
N ALA A 19 -5.40 -12.37 -5.78
CA ALA A 19 -4.18 -11.87 -6.41
C ALA A 19 -3.41 -10.97 -5.43
N HIS A 20 -2.33 -11.48 -4.85
CA HIS A 20 -1.36 -10.69 -4.10
C HIS A 20 -0.50 -9.94 -5.11
N ALA A 21 -0.82 -8.68 -5.36
CA ALA A 21 0.05 -7.79 -6.12
C ALA A 21 1.29 -7.47 -5.27
N SER A 22 2.45 -7.95 -5.70
CA SER A 22 3.74 -7.57 -5.10
C SER A 22 4.18 -6.21 -5.67
N CYS A 23 4.78 -5.37 -4.82
CA CYS A 23 5.33 -4.07 -5.23
C CYS A 23 6.48 -4.21 -6.26
N GLY A 24 7.05 -5.41 -6.45
CA GLY A 24 8.14 -5.68 -7.39
C GLY A 24 7.81 -5.37 -8.86
N SER A 25 6.54 -5.34 -9.25
CA SER A 25 6.13 -4.97 -10.62
C SER A 25 6.11 -3.45 -10.88
N ILE A 26 6.31 -2.62 -9.85
CA ILE A 26 6.31 -1.16 -9.98
C ILE A 26 7.67 -0.72 -10.54
N SER A 27 7.66 -0.14 -11.75
CA SER A 27 8.87 0.33 -12.44
C SER A 27 9.49 1.54 -11.75
N ASP A 28 8.65 2.47 -11.28
CA ASP A 28 9.11 3.65 -10.56
C ASP A 28 9.69 3.26 -9.19
N SER A 29 10.92 3.66 -8.93
CA SER A 29 11.65 3.24 -7.73
C SER A 29 11.05 3.81 -6.45
N ASP A 30 10.53 5.03 -6.51
CA ASP A 30 10.03 5.76 -5.36
C ASP A 30 8.64 5.26 -4.97
N GLN A 31 7.76 5.03 -5.96
CA GLN A 31 6.48 4.35 -5.77
C GLN A 31 6.65 2.90 -5.31
N ARG A 32 7.66 2.18 -5.83
CA ARG A 32 7.97 0.83 -5.35
C ARG A 32 8.37 0.86 -3.89
N ALA A 33 9.27 1.76 -3.49
CA ALA A 33 9.69 1.91 -2.10
C ALA A 33 8.53 2.33 -1.19
N TYR A 34 7.66 3.22 -1.64
CA TYR A 34 6.43 3.60 -0.92
C TYR A 34 5.50 2.39 -0.73
N CYS A 35 5.26 1.61 -1.78
CA CYS A 35 4.47 0.39 -1.72
C CYS A 35 5.07 -0.61 -0.72
N GLU A 36 6.38 -0.88 -0.83
CA GLU A 36 7.11 -1.78 0.07
C GLU A 36 7.06 -1.32 1.54
N ALA A 37 7.12 0.00 1.78
CA ALA A 37 6.94 0.56 3.11
C ALA A 37 5.55 0.22 3.66
N LYS A 38 4.50 0.43 2.86
CA LYS A 38 3.10 0.21 3.25
C LYS A 38 2.74 -1.26 3.42
N THR A 39 3.25 -2.15 2.57
CA THR A 39 2.88 -3.57 2.58
C THR A 39 3.80 -4.42 3.46
N ASN A 40 5.10 -4.12 3.47
CA ASN A 40 6.12 -4.93 4.13
C ASN A 40 6.78 -4.23 5.33
N GLY A 41 6.33 -3.02 5.69
CA GLY A 41 6.88 -2.25 6.81
C GLY A 41 8.31 -1.77 6.57
N GLN A 42 8.74 -1.68 5.31
CA GLN A 42 10.07 -1.14 4.98
C GLN A 42 10.18 0.35 5.32
N SER A 43 11.42 0.84 5.43
CA SER A 43 11.68 2.25 5.69
C SER A 43 11.38 3.12 4.47
N CYS A 44 10.73 4.27 4.71
CA CYS A 44 10.53 5.33 3.71
C CYS A 44 11.84 5.99 3.24
N GLY A 45 12.98 5.71 3.90
CA GLY A 45 14.28 6.31 3.58
C GLY A 45 14.81 6.01 2.17
N ASN A 46 14.31 4.97 1.52
CA ASN A 46 14.71 4.60 0.15
C ASN A 46 14.02 5.45 -0.94
N ILE A 47 13.00 6.22 -0.58
CA ILE A 47 12.28 7.12 -1.48
C ILE A 47 13.14 8.37 -1.73
N ARG A 48 13.48 8.66 -2.99
CA ARG A 48 14.31 9.82 -3.35
C ARG A 48 13.50 11.11 -3.36
N ASP A 49 12.29 11.06 -3.90
CA ASP A 49 11.34 12.17 -3.85
C ASP A 49 11.06 12.58 -2.38
N ASN A 50 11.34 13.85 -2.07
CA ASN A 50 11.25 14.35 -0.70
C ASN A 50 9.79 14.44 -0.21
N ASP A 51 8.88 14.79 -1.10
CA ASP A 51 7.46 14.99 -0.81
C ASP A 51 6.78 13.64 -0.61
N LEU A 52 7.05 12.67 -1.48
CA LEU A 52 6.58 11.29 -1.31
C LEU A 52 7.19 10.64 -0.06
N ARG A 53 8.47 10.90 0.25
CA ARG A 53 9.10 10.40 1.47
C ARG A 53 8.48 11.00 2.73
N ALA A 54 8.16 12.28 2.71
CA ALA A 54 7.48 12.94 3.81
C ALA A 54 6.06 12.39 4.00
N SER A 55 5.30 12.17 2.92
CA SER A 55 3.98 11.51 2.96
C SER A 55 4.08 10.11 3.56
N CYS A 56 5.00 9.29 3.05
CA CYS A 56 5.26 7.95 3.58
C CYS A 56 5.58 7.97 5.09
N SER A 57 6.46 8.87 5.51
CA SER A 57 6.86 8.97 6.91
C SER A 57 5.72 9.47 7.81
N ALA A 58 4.87 10.35 7.28
CA ALA A 58 3.69 10.83 7.99
C ALA A 58 2.65 9.73 8.21
N GLU A 59 2.36 8.93 7.18
CA GLU A 59 1.45 7.79 7.23
C GLU A 59 1.98 6.68 8.15
N MET A 60 3.24 6.26 7.96
CA MET A 60 3.79 5.06 8.63
C MET A 60 4.32 5.35 10.04
N ASN A 61 4.86 6.53 10.29
CA ASN A 61 5.55 6.88 11.56
C ASN A 61 4.85 8.01 12.32
N GLY A 62 3.67 8.45 11.88
CA GLY A 62 2.94 9.49 12.57
C GLY A 62 3.53 10.90 12.41
N GLN A 63 4.53 11.10 11.54
CA GLN A 63 5.14 12.43 11.31
C GLN A 63 4.15 13.44 10.70
N SER A 64 4.52 14.72 10.71
CA SER A 64 3.71 15.80 10.12
C SER A 64 3.84 15.82 8.59
N CYS A 65 2.73 16.09 7.89
CA CYS A 65 2.69 16.35 6.45
C CYS A 65 3.26 17.73 6.06
N GLY A 66 3.61 18.59 7.03
CA GLY A 66 4.02 19.99 6.77
C GLY A 66 5.31 20.16 5.96
N ASN A 67 6.12 19.10 5.82
CA ASN A 67 7.35 19.13 5.02
C ASN A 67 7.11 18.84 3.53
N ILE A 68 5.89 18.44 3.12
CA ILE A 68 5.52 18.16 1.73
C ILE A 68 5.33 19.48 0.98
N GLN A 69 6.13 19.79 -0.03
CA GLN A 69 6.06 21.04 -0.77
C GLN A 69 4.86 21.10 -1.72
N ASP A 70 4.50 19.99 -2.35
CA ASP A 70 3.30 19.87 -3.16
C ASP A 70 2.03 20.02 -2.30
N ASN A 71 1.24 21.06 -2.58
CA ASN A 71 0.05 21.36 -1.79
C ASN A 71 -1.04 20.27 -1.91
N ASN A 72 -1.17 19.64 -3.08
CA ASN A 72 -2.18 18.60 -3.28
C ASN A 72 -1.80 17.36 -2.49
N LEU A 73 -0.54 16.93 -2.58
CA LEU A 73 -0.04 15.79 -1.83
C LEU A 73 -0.09 16.04 -0.32
N ARG A 74 0.21 17.28 0.12
CA ARG A 74 0.08 17.65 1.54
C ARG A 74 -1.36 17.51 2.02
N ASN A 75 -2.31 18.06 1.28
CA ASN A 75 -3.73 17.97 1.62
C ASN A 75 -4.23 16.53 1.65
N GLU A 76 -3.75 15.69 0.72
CA GLU A 76 -4.05 14.25 0.70
C GLU A 76 -3.47 13.53 1.94
N CYS A 77 -2.21 13.81 2.27
CA CYS A 77 -1.57 13.29 3.48
C CYS A 77 -2.32 13.68 4.75
N ASP A 78 -2.72 14.96 4.89
CA ASP A 78 -3.48 15.44 6.04
C ASP A 78 -4.87 14.79 6.13
N ALA A 79 -5.51 14.51 5.00
CA ALA A 79 -6.81 13.83 4.94
C ALA A 79 -6.74 12.36 5.35
N ILE A 80 -5.65 11.65 5.01
CA ILE A 80 -5.43 10.25 5.38
C ILE A 80 -5.12 10.10 6.88
N LYS A 81 -4.60 11.17 7.51
CA LYS A 81 -4.20 11.19 8.93
C LYS A 81 -5.35 11.43 9.90
N HIS A 82 -6.57 11.73 9.43
CA HIS A 82 -7.79 11.91 10.23
C HIS A 82 -8.62 10.62 10.28
#